data_AF-A0A7R9ITM6-F1
#
_entry.id   AF-A0A7R9ITM6-F1
#
_cell.length_a   1.000
_cell.length_b   1.000
_cell.length_c   1.000
_cell.angle_alpha   90.00
_cell.angle_beta   90.00
_cell.angle_gamma   90.00
#
_symmetry.space_group_name_H-M   'P 1'
#
loop_
_entity.id
_entity.type
_entity.pdbx_description
1 polymer ?
#
loop_
_entity_poly.entity_id
_entity_poly.type
_entity_poly.pdbx_seq_one_letter_code
_entity_poly.pdbx_strand_id
1 'polypeptide(L)'
;MTYINEDKRKTENQFVMFGIFNDIDCCPPNLVSAQRNFVSRVDVMELSEGLSGRGDTLVLFLFSDTLEVCKRRNNKGHNSMKSPNTSSLTRQASGKPYKHIRLMPLTNIKKVIDIKETN
;
A
#
# COMPACT_ATOMS: atom_id res chain seq x y z
N MET A 1 5.56 -35.37 -4.17
CA MET A 1 6.56 -34.53 -3.46
C MET A 1 6.70 -33.12 -4.02
N THR A 2 5.87 -32.69 -5.00
CA THR A 2 5.91 -31.34 -5.59
C THR A 2 4.90 -30.35 -5.00
N TYR A 3 3.87 -30.84 -4.29
CA TYR A 3 2.80 -30.01 -3.72
C TYR A 3 3.19 -29.30 -2.42
N ILE A 4 4.06 -29.90 -1.59
CA ILE A 4 4.45 -29.34 -0.29
C ILE A 4 5.16 -27.98 -0.45
N ASN A 5 6.05 -27.86 -1.43
CA ASN A 5 6.79 -26.61 -1.67
C ASN A 5 5.87 -25.50 -2.21
N GLU A 6 4.91 -25.87 -3.06
CA GLU A 6 3.91 -24.95 -3.59
C GLU A 6 2.96 -24.45 -2.48
N ASP A 7 2.50 -25.34 -1.61
CA ASP A 7 1.61 -24.98 -0.50
C ASP A 7 2.33 -24.13 0.56
N LYS A 8 3.62 -24.41 0.81
CA LYS A 8 4.48 -23.56 1.64
C LYS A 8 4.59 -22.16 1.03
N ARG A 9 4.89 -22.05 -0.27
CA ARG A 9 5.01 -20.76 -0.97
C ARG A 9 3.70 -19.96 -0.94
N LYS A 10 2.55 -20.62 -1.15
CA LYS A 10 1.23 -19.97 -1.04
C LYS A 10 1.01 -19.40 0.36
N THR A 11 1.35 -20.17 1.40
CA THR A 11 1.18 -19.75 2.80
C THR A 11 2.04 -18.53 3.12
N GLU A 12 3.32 -18.54 2.74
CA GLU A 12 4.23 -17.40 2.91
C GLU A 12 3.72 -16.15 2.17
N ASN A 13 3.24 -16.31 0.94
CA ASN A 13 2.66 -15.21 0.16
C ASN A 13 1.42 -14.61 0.86
N GLN A 14 0.56 -15.45 1.46
CA GLN A 14 -0.59 -14.96 2.23
C GLN A 14 -0.15 -14.16 3.46
N PHE A 15 0.90 -14.59 4.18
CA PHE A 15 1.43 -13.81 5.30
C PHE A 15 1.93 -12.43 4.88
N VAL A 16 2.63 -12.33 3.74
CA VAL A 16 3.07 -11.04 3.18
C VAL A 16 1.87 -10.16 2.86
N MET A 17 0.83 -10.72 2.23
CA MET A 17 -0.42 -10.02 1.91
C MET A 17 -1.12 -9.45 3.14
N PHE A 18 -1.27 -10.26 4.19
CA PHE A 18 -1.87 -9.82 5.44
C PHE A 18 -1.04 -8.74 6.12
N GLY A 19 0.29 -8.82 6.06
CA GLY A 19 1.17 -7.75 6.55
C GLY A 19 0.89 -6.42 5.84
N ILE A 20 0.88 -6.43 4.50
CA ILE A 20 0.60 -5.24 3.70
C ILE A 20 -0.80 -4.68 4.00
N PHE A 21 -1.82 -5.53 4.07
CA PHE A 21 -3.19 -5.11 4.41
C PHE A 21 -3.26 -4.45 5.80
N ASN A 22 -2.55 -5.00 6.78
CA ASN A 22 -2.52 -4.46 8.14
C ASN A 22 -1.78 -3.12 8.23
N ASP A 23 -0.81 -2.87 7.36
CA ASP A 23 -0.04 -1.62 7.33
C ASP A 23 -0.77 -0.47 6.60
N ILE A 24 -1.87 -0.75 5.90
CA ILE A 24 -2.63 0.24 5.13
C ILE A 24 -3.93 0.60 5.85
N ASP A 25 -4.12 1.88 6.14
CA ASP A 25 -5.37 2.43 6.67
C ASP A 25 -6.43 2.55 5.57
N CYS A 26 -7.67 2.20 5.92
CA CYS A 26 -8.79 2.09 4.98
C CYS A 26 -8.50 1.19 3.76
N CYS A 27 -7.65 0.16 3.94
CA CYS A 27 -7.31 -0.79 2.88
C CYS A 27 -8.53 -1.58 2.42
N PRO A 28 -8.80 -1.71 1.11
CA PRO A 28 -9.96 -2.43 0.65
C PRO A 28 -9.80 -3.95 0.89
N PRO A 29 -10.84 -4.62 1.42
CA PRO A 29 -10.73 -6.01 1.88
C PRO A 29 -10.45 -7.01 0.74
N ASN A 30 -10.84 -6.67 -0.48
CA ASN A 30 -10.55 -7.46 -1.67
C ASN A 30 -9.08 -7.44 -2.09
N LEU A 31 -8.19 -6.72 -1.38
CA LEU A 31 -6.74 -6.80 -1.55
C LEU A 31 -6.22 -8.22 -1.26
N VAL A 32 -6.71 -8.84 -0.18
CA VAL A 32 -6.31 -10.18 0.23
C VAL A 32 -7.11 -11.21 -0.59
N SER A 33 -6.49 -11.76 -1.62
CA SER A 33 -7.08 -12.76 -2.52
C SER A 33 -6.16 -13.98 -2.64
N ALA A 34 -6.74 -15.18 -2.73
CA ALA A 34 -6.00 -16.43 -2.89
C ALA A 34 -5.24 -16.50 -4.24
N GLN A 35 -5.68 -15.76 -5.25
CA GLN A 35 -5.10 -15.77 -6.60
C GLN A 35 -4.11 -14.62 -6.82
N ARG A 36 -3.88 -13.79 -5.81
CA ARG A 36 -3.00 -12.63 -5.91
C ARG A 36 -1.67 -12.91 -5.26
N ASN A 37 -0.59 -12.59 -5.97
CA ASN A 37 0.77 -12.66 -5.44
C ASN A 37 1.36 -11.26 -5.35
N PHE A 38 2.09 -10.98 -4.28
CA PHE A 38 2.91 -9.78 -4.15
C PHE A 38 4.12 -9.88 -5.07
N VAL A 39 4.40 -8.81 -5.80
CA VAL A 39 5.50 -8.73 -6.77
C VAL A 39 6.59 -7.80 -6.26
N SER A 40 6.23 -6.54 -5.97
CA SER A 40 7.21 -5.54 -5.54
C SER A 40 6.57 -4.38 -4.79
N ARG A 41 7.39 -3.69 -4.00
CA ARG A 41 7.05 -2.41 -3.37
C ARG A 41 8.02 -1.35 -3.86
N VAL A 42 7.52 -0.15 -4.15
CA VAL A 42 8.35 1.01 -4.48
C VAL A 42 7.83 2.28 -3.83
N ASP A 43 8.73 3.06 -3.23
CA ASP A 43 8.43 4.41 -2.75
C ASP A 43 8.61 5.39 -3.92
N VAL A 44 7.62 6.24 -4.17
CA VAL A 44 7.60 7.17 -5.32
C VAL A 44 7.14 8.57 -4.88
N MET A 45 7.35 9.55 -5.75
CA MET A 45 6.82 10.90 -5.59
C MET A 45 5.81 11.18 -6.70
N GLU A 46 4.64 11.68 -6.34
CA GLU A 46 3.65 12.08 -7.34
C GLU A 46 4.07 13.38 -8.03
N LEU A 47 4.11 13.39 -9.37
CA LEU A 47 4.40 14.60 -10.16
C LEU A 47 3.11 15.34 -10.60
N SER A 48 1.98 14.65 -10.55
CA SER A 48 0.62 15.14 -10.86
C SER A 48 -0.16 15.54 -9.60
N GLU A 49 -1.42 15.92 -9.78
CA GLU A 49 -2.40 16.15 -8.69
C GLU A 49 -3.57 15.14 -8.75
N GLY A 50 -3.40 14.03 -9.46
CA GLY A 50 -4.48 13.08 -9.78
C GLY A 50 -4.72 11.98 -8.75
N LEU A 51 -3.82 11.81 -7.78
CA LEU A 51 -3.92 10.78 -6.74
C LEU A 51 -4.03 11.41 -5.34
N SER A 52 -2.95 12.00 -4.83
CA SER A 52 -2.89 12.63 -3.51
C SER A 52 -2.53 14.11 -3.58
N GLY A 53 -1.64 14.49 -4.52
CA GLY A 53 -1.15 15.84 -4.68
C GLY A 53 0.30 15.88 -5.15
N ARG A 54 0.67 16.91 -5.91
CA ARG A 54 2.03 17.05 -6.44
C ARG A 54 3.06 17.13 -5.30
N GLY A 55 4.11 16.34 -5.41
CA GLY A 55 5.20 16.25 -4.43
C GLY A 55 4.92 15.30 -3.26
N ASP A 56 3.71 14.73 -3.14
CA ASP A 56 3.42 13.76 -2.09
C ASP A 56 4.24 12.48 -2.27
N THR A 57 4.73 11.94 -1.15
CA THR A 57 5.36 10.62 -1.12
C THR A 57 4.30 9.53 -1.11
N LEU A 58 4.28 8.73 -2.16
CA LEU A 58 3.40 7.58 -2.29
C LEU A 58 4.20 6.28 -2.15
N VAL A 59 3.49 5.19 -1.88
CA VAL A 59 4.01 3.84 -1.91
C VAL A 59 3.13 3.03 -2.84
N LEU A 60 3.76 2.33 -3.78
CA LEU A 60 3.08 1.42 -4.69
C LEU A 60 3.36 -0.02 -4.26
N PHE A 61 2.31 -0.80 -4.04
CA PHE A 61 2.40 -2.24 -3.86
C PHE A 61 1.88 -2.91 -5.14
N LEU A 62 2.81 -3.45 -5.92
CA LEU A 62 2.52 -4.17 -7.15
C LEU A 62 2.18 -5.62 -6.82
N PHE A 63 1.02 -6.04 -7.30
CA PHE A 63 0.58 -7.42 -7.27
C PHE A 63 0.45 -7.98 -8.68
N SER A 64 0.25 -9.29 -8.80
CA SER A 64 0.15 -9.99 -10.08
C SER A 64 -0.97 -9.48 -11.01
N ASP A 65 -2.03 -8.90 -10.46
CA ASP A 65 -3.25 -8.47 -11.18
C ASP A 65 -3.70 -7.03 -10.85
N THR A 66 -3.21 -6.43 -9.75
CA THR A 66 -3.58 -5.09 -9.29
C THR A 66 -2.39 -4.28 -8.81
N LEU A 67 -2.52 -2.95 -8.85
CA LEU A 67 -1.62 -2.00 -8.21
C LEU A 67 -2.37 -1.30 -7.07
N GLU A 68 -1.86 -1.42 -5.85
CA GLU A 68 -2.34 -0.65 -4.70
C GLU A 68 -1.46 0.59 -4.53
N VAL A 69 -2.11 1.75 -4.49
CA VAL A 69 -1.49 3.06 -4.32
C VAL A 69 -1.84 3.58 -2.94
N CYS A 70 -0.83 3.90 -2.14
CA CYS A 70 -1.00 4.46 -0.81
C CYS A 70 -0.24 5.78 -0.64
N LYS A 71 -0.77 6.68 0.20
CA LYS A 71 -0.01 7.82 0.72
C LYS A 71 0.86 7.36 1.89
N ARG A 72 2.15 7.69 1.88
CA ARG A 72 2.99 7.48 3.06
C ARG A 72 2.63 8.50 4.13
N ARG A 73 2.36 8.05 5.36
CA ARG A 73 2.24 8.97 6.49
C ARG A 73 3.63 9.32 6.99
N ASN A 74 3.93 10.61 7.06
CA ASN A 74 5.11 11.07 7.75
C ASN A 74 4.83 10.97 9.26
N ASN A 75 5.22 9.87 9.89
CA ASN A 75 5.30 9.77 11.36
C ASN A 75 6.45 10.65 11.89
N LYS A 76 6.45 11.94 11.57
CA LYS A 76 7.27 12.93 12.26
C LYS A 76 6.52 13.32 13.52
N GLY A 77 6.84 12.62 14.61
CA GLY A 77 6.66 13.06 16.00
C GLY A 77 5.29 13.58 16.40
N HIS A 78 4.59 12.83 17.26
CA HIS A 78 3.69 13.40 18.25
C HIS A 78 4.49 14.38 19.16
N ASN A 79 4.80 15.58 18.67
CA ASN A 79 5.23 16.74 19.45
C ASN A 79 4.09 17.78 19.47
N SER A 80 2.88 17.30 19.75
CA SER A 80 1.78 18.16 20.17
C SER A 80 1.23 17.56 21.46
N MET A 81 1.64 18.16 22.57
CA MET A 81 1.01 18.00 23.87
C MET A 81 -0.50 18.13 23.70
N LYS A 82 -1.23 17.00 23.71
CA LYS A 82 -2.68 16.98 23.83
C LYS A 82 -3.04 15.99 24.93
N SER A 83 -3.70 16.51 25.96
CA SER A 83 -4.05 15.82 27.20
C SER A 83 -4.81 14.50 26.98
N PRO A 84 -4.73 13.53 27.93
CA PRO A 84 -5.16 12.15 27.69
C PRO A 84 -6.69 11.92 27.66
N ASN A 85 -7.51 12.94 27.92
CA ASN A 85 -8.94 12.77 28.14
C ASN A 85 -9.75 13.26 26.93
N THR A 86 -10.26 12.33 26.10
CA THR A 86 -11.49 12.40 25.25
C THR A 86 -11.41 11.61 23.91
N SER A 87 -10.85 10.39 23.85
CA SER A 87 -10.93 9.61 22.59
C SER A 87 -11.03 8.10 22.76
N SER A 88 -12.14 7.63 23.33
CA SER A 88 -12.46 6.20 23.48
C SER A 88 -13.20 5.59 22.27
N LEU A 89 -13.27 6.22 21.09
CA LEU A 89 -14.02 5.61 19.96
C LEU A 89 -13.45 5.76 18.53
N THR A 90 -12.29 6.39 18.33
CA THR A 90 -11.71 6.59 16.96
C THR A 90 -10.23 6.27 16.82
N ARG A 91 -9.59 5.66 17.83
CA ARG A 91 -8.14 5.40 17.88
C ARG A 91 -7.61 4.32 16.91
N GLN A 92 -8.44 3.68 16.11
CA GLN A 92 -7.97 2.66 15.14
C GLN A 92 -7.42 3.24 13.83
N ALA A 93 -7.70 4.51 13.50
CA ALA A 93 -7.33 5.09 12.21
C ALA A 93 -5.97 5.85 12.21
N SER A 94 -5.36 6.13 13.37
CA SER A 94 -4.24 7.08 13.45
C SER A 94 -2.83 6.48 13.58
N GLY A 95 -2.65 5.16 13.40
CA GLY A 95 -1.36 4.49 13.67
C GLY A 95 -0.67 3.82 12.48
N LYS A 96 -1.41 3.47 11.43
CA LYS A 96 -0.85 2.72 10.29
C LYS A 96 0.06 3.59 9.43
N PRO A 97 1.20 3.06 8.92
CA PRO A 97 2.19 3.83 8.18
C PRO A 97 1.70 4.32 6.81
N TYR A 98 0.68 3.67 6.24
CA TYR A 98 0.15 4.01 4.92
C TYR A 98 -1.34 4.33 5.00
N LYS A 99 -1.81 5.21 4.12
CA LYS A 99 -3.24 5.46 3.89
C LYS A 99 -3.59 5.04 2.46
N HIS A 100 -4.63 4.24 2.31
CA HIS A 100 -5.16 3.86 0.99
C HIS A 100 -5.50 5.10 0.15
N ILE A 101 -5.12 5.08 -1.13
CA ILE A 101 -5.58 6.04 -2.15
C ILE A 101 -6.43 5.31 -3.18
N ARG A 102 -5.89 4.25 -3.79
CA ARG A 102 -6.55 3.54 -4.88
C ARG A 102 -5.99 2.15 -5.09
N LEU A 103 -6.90 1.17 -5.21
CA LEU A 103 -6.61 -0.16 -5.71
C LEU A 103 -7.09 -0.22 -7.16
N MET A 104 -6.20 -0.51 -8.11
CA MET A 104 -6.57 -0.59 -9.52
C MET A 104 -6.08 -1.87 -10.19
N PRO A 105 -6.92 -2.57 -10.98
CA PRO A 105 -6.46 -3.64 -11.86
C PRO A 105 -5.38 -3.16 -12.83
N LEU A 106 -4.39 -4.02 -13.11
CA LEU A 106 -3.34 -3.70 -14.09
C LEU A 106 -3.91 -3.46 -15.50
N THR A 107 -5.08 -4.02 -15.82
CA THR A 107 -5.81 -3.77 -17.08
C THR A 107 -6.29 -2.32 -17.25
N ASN A 108 -6.33 -1.55 -16.16
CA ASN A 108 -6.62 -0.11 -16.20
C ASN A 108 -5.38 0.70 -16.63
N ILE A 109 -4.17 0.16 -16.51
CA ILE A 109 -2.93 0.80 -16.97
C ILE A 109 -2.82 0.60 -18.49
N LYS A 110 -3.06 1.66 -19.25
CA LYS A 110 -3.04 1.60 -20.72
C LYS A 110 -1.65 1.67 -21.32
N LYS A 111 -0.72 2.31 -20.62
CA LYS A 111 0.66 2.50 -21.06
C LYS A 111 1.58 2.71 -19.87
N VAL A 112 2.79 2.16 -19.97
CA VAL A 112 3.91 2.48 -19.09
C VAL A 112 4.92 3.26 -19.94
N ILE A 113 5.36 4.42 -19.44
CA ILE A 113 6.27 5.31 -20.14
C ILE A 113 7.55 5.36 -19.34
N ASP A 114 8.65 4.98 -19.99
CA ASP A 114 9.99 5.17 -19.47
C ASP A 114 10.50 6.57 -19.88
N ILE A 115 10.83 7.40 -18.89
CA ILE A 115 11.32 8.76 -19.09
C ILE A 115 12.82 8.74 -18.84
N LYS A 116 13.59 9.05 -19.89
CA LYS A 116 15.05 9.13 -19.81
C LYS A 116 15.45 10.48 -19.24
N GLU A 117 16.52 10.47 -18.46
CA GLU A 117 17.17 11.69 -18.00
C GLU A 117 17.63 12.52 -19.20
N THR A 118 17.28 13.80 -19.22
CA THR A 118 17.72 14.76 -20.25
C THR A 118 18.93 15.51 -19.72
N ASN A 119 20.07 15.34 -20.39
CA ASN A 119 21.29 16.13 -20.16
C ASN A 119 21.10 17.58 -20.61
#